data_AF-A0AAE1TYJ4-F1
#
_entry.id   AF-A0AAE1TYJ4-F1
#
_cell.length_a   1.000
_cell.length_b   1.000
_cell.length_c   1.000
_cell.angle_alpha   90.00
_cell.angle_beta   90.00
_cell.angle_gamma   90.00
#
_symmetry.space_group_name_H-M   'P 1'
#
loop_
_entity.id
_entity.type
_entity.pdbx_description
1 polymer ?
#
loop_
_entity_poly.entity_id
_entity_poly.type
_entity_poly.pdbx_seq_one_letter_code
_entity_poly.pdbx_strand_id
1 'polypeptide(L)'
;MIPKEDMDNLTLLSDYRFLEEIDHKLETNLRNPLRRHTIQHRLEKPKLPFYLHRLKNEAWRRGTTLRYLPRHFSTSRNNSTRFLYKESLIRWQVQLIFHQADVTLTAHSVSEKLTVNKLLAHYLDPNSDLPDDIKEKLAHYHSASFGGVSALMKTDVQGEGMVFQELFPHKSLQLNFANKTVIEHPILYVVLKHHVVAYLEYQSIGHDDIFQDSEVGKEISKCNGLSYFDADSDCDREEQEVD
;
A
#
# COMPACT_ATOMS: atom_id res chain seq x y z
N MET A 1 -9.45 -34.18 31.30
CA MET A 1 -8.57 -34.02 32.48
C MET A 1 -8.09 -35.42 32.82
N ILE A 2 -6.81 -35.71 32.58
CA ILE A 2 -6.25 -37.07 32.68
C ILE A 2 -5.97 -37.35 34.16
N PRO A 3 -6.45 -38.47 34.74
CA PRO A 3 -6.13 -38.86 36.10
C PRO A 3 -4.61 -39.01 36.28
N LYS A 4 -4.06 -38.63 37.45
CA LYS A 4 -2.61 -38.72 37.73
C LYS A 4 -2.03 -40.13 37.58
N GLU A 5 -2.88 -41.14 37.68
CA GLU A 5 -2.53 -42.56 37.62
C GLU A 5 -2.35 -43.07 36.17
N ASP A 6 -2.89 -42.36 35.17
CA ASP A 6 -2.80 -42.70 33.73
C ASP A 6 -1.83 -41.78 32.97
N MET A 7 -1.09 -40.93 33.69
CA MET A 7 -0.06 -40.07 33.11
C MET A 7 1.19 -40.90 32.79
N ASP A 8 1.12 -41.57 31.65
CA ASP A 8 2.21 -42.38 31.15
C ASP A 8 3.44 -41.50 30.86
N ASN A 9 4.64 -42.03 31.10
CA ASN A 9 5.88 -41.24 31.01
C ASN A 9 6.10 -40.71 29.57
N LEU A 10 5.58 -41.44 28.58
CA LEU A 10 5.54 -41.04 27.18
C LEU A 10 4.69 -39.78 26.94
N THR A 11 3.54 -39.68 27.62
CA THR A 11 2.63 -38.51 27.56
C THR A 11 3.30 -37.29 28.17
N LEU A 12 3.99 -37.45 29.30
CA LEU A 12 4.76 -36.38 29.93
C LEU A 12 5.89 -35.88 29.02
N LEU A 13 6.59 -36.79 28.34
CA LEU A 13 7.66 -36.43 27.40
C LEU A 13 7.13 -35.69 26.16
N SER A 14 5.96 -36.10 25.66
CA SER A 14 5.27 -35.44 24.57
C SER A 14 4.87 -34.00 24.95
N ASP A 15 4.29 -33.82 26.14
CA ASP A 15 3.90 -32.50 26.65
C ASP A 15 5.11 -31.59 26.87
N TYR A 16 6.21 -32.12 27.41
CA TYR A 16 7.46 -31.35 27.57
C TYR A 16 8.03 -30.89 26.22
N ARG A 17 8.12 -31.80 25.25
CA ARG A 17 8.59 -31.46 23.89
C ARG A 17 7.69 -30.45 23.21
N PHE A 18 6.37 -30.56 23.41
CA PHE A 18 5.41 -29.60 22.88
C PHE A 18 5.61 -28.21 23.48
N LEU A 19 5.80 -28.10 24.79
CA LEU A 19 6.08 -26.82 25.45
C LEU A 19 7.41 -26.21 24.99
N GLU A 20 8.44 -27.04 24.82
CA GLU A 20 9.74 -26.62 24.29
C GLU A 20 9.63 -26.12 22.83
N GLU A 21 8.84 -26.81 22.00
CA GLU A 21 8.59 -26.39 20.62
C GLU A 21 7.76 -25.09 20.55
N ILE A 22 6.79 -24.91 21.46
CA ILE A 22 6.07 -23.64 21.62
C ILE A 22 7.04 -22.53 22.00
N ASP A 23 7.93 -22.77 22.97
CA ASP A 23 8.86 -21.76 23.45
C ASP A 23 9.85 -21.35 22.34
N HIS A 24 10.41 -22.32 21.61
CA HIS A 24 11.23 -22.05 20.42
C HIS A 24 10.46 -21.29 19.34
N LYS A 25 9.19 -21.66 19.06
CA LYS A 25 8.35 -20.91 18.11
C LYS A 25 8.06 -19.49 18.62
N LEU A 26 7.89 -19.28 19.92
CA LEU A 26 7.71 -17.95 20.50
C LEU A 26 8.99 -17.12 20.41
N GLU A 27 10.14 -17.67 20.77
CA GLU A 27 11.44 -17.01 20.66
C GLU A 27 11.78 -16.62 19.22
N THR A 28 11.61 -17.56 18.28
CA THR A 28 11.81 -17.28 16.84
C THR A 28 10.86 -16.19 16.36
N ASN A 29 9.60 -16.19 16.81
CA ASN A 29 8.63 -15.13 16.50
C ASN A 29 8.98 -13.78 17.12
N LEU A 30 9.47 -13.74 18.36
CA LEU A 30 9.95 -12.52 19.03
C LEU A 30 11.19 -11.97 18.32
N ARG A 31 12.07 -12.85 17.84
CA ARG A 31 13.28 -12.48 17.11
C ARG A 31 12.97 -12.06 15.67
N ASN A 32 11.87 -12.54 15.09
CA ASN A 32 11.45 -12.23 13.73
C ASN A 32 11.20 -10.73 13.53
N PRO A 33 12.01 -10.04 12.70
CA PRO A 33 11.91 -8.59 12.52
C PRO A 33 10.58 -8.12 11.93
N LEU A 34 9.84 -9.00 11.21
CA LEU A 34 8.52 -8.69 10.65
C LEU A 34 7.45 -8.61 11.73
N ARG A 35 7.54 -9.46 12.75
CA ARG A 35 6.57 -9.57 13.85
C ARG A 35 6.90 -8.71 15.06
N ARG A 36 8.15 -8.23 15.17
CA ARG A 36 8.54 -7.24 16.19
C ARG A 36 7.60 -6.04 16.22
N HIS A 37 7.16 -5.54 15.07
CA HIS A 37 6.27 -4.39 15.00
C HIS A 37 4.83 -4.67 15.46
N THR A 38 4.38 -5.94 15.43
CA THR A 38 3.01 -6.36 15.78
C THR A 38 2.90 -6.86 17.23
N ILE A 39 3.98 -7.40 17.81
CA ILE A 39 4.00 -8.00 19.16
C ILE A 39 4.31 -6.96 20.27
N GLN A 40 4.65 -5.72 19.90
CA GLN A 40 5.07 -4.62 20.78
C GLN A 40 4.00 -4.05 21.73
N HIS A 41 2.85 -4.71 21.91
CA HIS A 41 1.90 -4.30 22.96
C HIS A 41 2.46 -4.55 24.38
N ARG A 42 3.54 -5.34 24.55
CA ARG A 42 4.21 -5.61 25.84
C ARG A 42 5.53 -4.86 26.07
N LEU A 43 6.15 -4.30 25.03
CA LEU A 43 7.44 -3.60 25.12
C LEU A 43 7.32 -2.33 24.29
N GLU A 44 7.46 -1.17 24.93
CA GLU A 44 7.34 0.20 24.42
C GLU A 44 7.09 0.34 22.90
N LYS A 45 6.00 1.03 22.53
CA LYS A 45 5.66 1.35 21.13
C LYS A 45 6.92 1.73 20.35
N PRO A 46 7.12 1.18 19.13
CA PRO A 46 8.33 1.44 18.37
C PRO A 46 8.44 2.94 18.17
N LYS A 47 9.45 3.55 18.77
CA LYS A 47 9.68 4.99 18.68
C LYS A 47 9.97 5.28 17.21
N LEU A 48 9.03 5.96 16.54
CA LEU A 48 9.27 6.43 15.18
C LEU A 48 10.56 7.27 15.21
N PRO A 49 11.45 7.12 14.22
CA PRO A 49 12.60 8.00 14.07
C PRO A 49 12.19 9.47 14.21
N PHE A 50 13.04 10.27 14.85
CA PHE A 50 12.72 11.65 15.21
C PHE A 50 12.25 12.50 14.01
N TYR A 51 12.85 12.29 12.83
CA TYR A 51 12.47 13.00 11.60
C TYR A 51 11.06 12.64 11.12
N LEU A 52 10.63 11.38 11.24
CA LEU A 52 9.27 10.94 10.89
C LEU A 52 8.25 11.44 11.91
N HIS A 53 8.58 11.38 13.20
CA HIS A 53 7.73 11.94 14.25
C HIS A 53 7.50 13.44 14.02
N ARG A 54 8.55 14.17 13.65
CA ARG A 54 8.45 15.60 13.30
C ARG A 54 7.60 15.82 12.05
N LEU A 55 7.86 15.07 10.96
CA LEU A 55 7.06 15.14 9.74
C LEU A 55 5.56 14.90 10.02
N LYS A 56 5.24 13.91 10.85
CA LYS A 56 3.88 13.64 11.31
C LYS A 56 3.26 14.83 12.05
N ASN A 57 3.99 15.44 12.97
CA ASN A 57 3.50 16.59 13.72
C ASN A 57 3.29 17.83 12.82
N GLU A 58 4.18 18.04 11.85
CA GLU A 58 4.05 19.11 10.85
C GLU A 58 2.85 18.88 9.93
N ALA A 59 2.64 17.64 9.48
CA ALA A 59 1.47 17.27 8.70
C ALA A 59 0.18 17.47 9.51
N TRP A 60 0.17 17.07 10.78
CA TRP A 60 -0.97 17.24 11.68
C TRP A 60 -1.29 18.71 11.92
N ARG A 61 -0.28 19.58 12.08
CA ARG A 61 -0.49 21.04 12.19
C ARG A 61 -1.16 21.63 10.94
N ARG A 62 -0.97 21.01 9.78
CA ARG A 62 -1.59 21.40 8.50
C ARG A 62 -2.97 20.75 8.29
N GLY A 63 -3.43 19.96 9.25
CA GLY A 63 -4.70 19.23 9.20
C GLY A 63 -4.61 17.89 8.46
N THR A 64 -3.42 17.44 8.04
CA THR A 64 -3.25 16.16 7.35
C THR A 64 -2.85 15.07 8.34
N THR A 65 -3.60 13.98 8.39
CA THR A 65 -3.27 12.84 9.26
C THR A 65 -2.34 11.89 8.52
N LEU A 66 -1.06 11.89 8.88
CA LEU A 66 -0.08 10.98 8.29
C LEU A 66 0.07 9.70 9.13
N ARG A 67 -0.18 8.55 8.50
CA ARG A 67 0.06 7.21 9.05
C ARG A 67 1.22 6.56 8.31
N TYR A 68 2.05 5.81 9.03
CA TYR A 68 3.16 5.06 8.45
C TYR A 68 2.85 3.58 8.47
N LEU A 69 3.27 2.89 7.42
CA LEU A 69 3.30 1.44 7.36
C LEU A 69 4.59 0.93 8.02
N PRO A 70 4.62 -0.35 8.42
CA PRO A 70 5.86 -0.98 8.87
C PRO A 70 6.95 -0.90 7.79
N ARG A 71 8.21 -0.74 8.21
CA ARG A 71 9.37 -0.53 7.31
C ARG A 71 9.57 -1.62 6.25
N HIS A 72 9.04 -2.82 6.49
CA HIS A 72 9.16 -3.97 5.59
C HIS A 72 8.24 -3.89 4.37
N PHE A 73 7.28 -2.96 4.37
CA PHE A 73 6.48 -2.69 3.19
C PHE A 73 7.32 -1.94 2.14
N SER A 74 7.23 -2.37 0.89
CA SER A 74 7.92 -1.73 -0.25
C SER A 74 7.57 -0.24 -0.36
N THR A 75 6.30 0.12 -0.11
CA THR A 75 5.82 1.50 -0.08
C THR A 75 6.57 2.36 0.94
N SER A 76 6.84 1.83 2.14
CA SER A 76 7.60 2.52 3.19
C SER A 76 9.07 2.67 2.80
N ARG A 77 9.67 1.66 2.16
CA ARG A 77 11.07 1.69 1.70
C ARG A 77 11.30 2.71 0.58
N ASN A 78 10.33 2.86 -0.32
CA ASN A 78 10.43 3.74 -1.48
C ASN A 78 9.91 5.16 -1.20
N ASN A 79 9.49 5.48 0.03
CA ASN A 79 8.95 6.79 0.38
C ASN A 79 10.06 7.84 0.55
N SER A 80 10.02 8.89 -0.26
CA SER A 80 10.92 10.04 -0.24
C SER A 80 10.30 11.29 0.40
N THR A 81 9.11 11.17 1.00
CA THR A 81 8.43 12.28 1.68
C THR A 81 9.26 12.78 2.85
N ARG A 82 9.56 14.08 2.87
CA ARG A 82 10.42 14.69 3.89
C ARG A 82 9.97 16.10 4.25
N PHE A 83 10.19 16.46 5.50
CA PHE A 83 10.02 17.84 5.97
C PHE A 83 11.34 18.59 5.85
N LEU A 84 11.34 19.72 5.15
CA LEU A 84 12.49 20.60 5.04
C LEU A 84 12.42 21.70 6.09
N TYR A 85 13.36 21.66 7.03
CA TYR A 85 13.39 22.58 8.16
C TYR A 85 13.60 24.04 7.74
N LYS A 86 14.53 24.29 6.81
CA LYS A 86 14.87 25.66 6.35
C LYS A 86 13.69 26.36 5.68
N GLU A 87 12.92 25.60 4.90
CA GLU A 87 11.82 26.12 4.10
C GLU A 87 10.45 25.98 4.82
N SER A 88 10.43 25.30 5.98
CA SER A 88 9.22 24.94 6.73
C SER A 88 8.12 24.36 5.86
N LEU A 89 8.48 23.48 4.93
CA LEU A 89 7.55 22.84 4.00
C LEU A 89 7.79 21.35 3.88
N ILE A 90 6.70 20.64 3.62
CA ILE A 90 6.74 19.21 3.34
C ILE A 90 6.93 19.05 1.84
N ARG A 91 7.95 18.27 1.47
CA ARG A 91 8.11 17.76 0.12
C ARG A 91 7.53 16.35 0.09
N TRP A 92 6.42 16.21 -0.62
CA TRP A 92 5.69 14.98 -0.79
C TRP A 92 6.29 14.13 -1.90
N GLN A 93 6.35 12.83 -1.68
CA GLN A 93 6.24 11.89 -2.79
C GLN A 93 4.76 11.76 -3.13
N VAL A 94 4.39 11.81 -4.41
CA VAL A 94 3.01 11.65 -4.83
C VAL A 94 2.96 10.56 -5.88
N GLN A 95 2.09 9.57 -5.69
CA GLN A 95 1.84 8.54 -6.69
C GLN A 95 0.62 8.93 -7.51
N LEU A 96 0.76 8.91 -8.83
CA LEU A 96 -0.29 9.23 -9.80
C LEU A 96 -0.69 7.93 -10.50
N ILE A 97 -1.95 7.56 -10.39
CA ILE A 97 -2.52 6.36 -11.03
C ILE A 97 -3.51 6.82 -12.08
N PHE A 98 -3.20 6.57 -13.35
CA PHE A 98 -4.09 6.85 -14.47
C PHE A 98 -4.93 5.61 -14.74
N HIS A 99 -6.16 5.59 -14.22
CA HIS A 99 -6.97 4.38 -14.23
C HIS A 99 -7.28 3.86 -15.65
N GLN A 100 -7.52 4.75 -16.61
CA GLN A 100 -7.89 4.35 -17.97
C GLN A 100 -6.70 3.88 -18.80
N ALA A 101 -5.50 4.32 -18.45
CA ALA A 101 -4.26 3.99 -19.15
C ALA A 101 -3.49 2.83 -18.47
N ASP A 102 -3.92 2.41 -17.28
CA ASP A 102 -3.20 1.51 -16.38
C ASP A 102 -1.71 1.89 -16.21
N VAL A 103 -1.48 3.19 -16.01
CA VAL A 103 -0.14 3.77 -15.81
C VAL A 103 -0.03 4.29 -14.38
N THR A 104 1.05 3.90 -13.71
CA THR A 104 1.41 4.43 -12.39
C THR A 104 2.71 5.24 -12.49
N LEU A 105 2.65 6.53 -12.17
CA LEU A 105 3.80 7.43 -12.12
C LEU A 105 4.08 7.87 -10.70
N THR A 106 5.35 8.10 -10.37
CA THR A 106 5.74 8.63 -9.06
C THR A 106 6.40 9.99 -9.23
N ALA A 107 5.79 11.01 -8.61
CA ALA A 107 6.33 12.35 -8.52
C ALA A 107 7.15 12.48 -7.23
N HIS A 108 8.45 12.68 -7.35
CA HIS A 108 9.34 12.86 -6.20
C HIS A 108 9.46 14.35 -5.83
N SER A 109 9.63 14.62 -4.53
CA SER A 109 10.00 15.95 -4.02
C SER A 109 9.02 17.09 -4.39
N VAL A 110 7.72 16.81 -4.42
CA VAL A 110 6.66 17.77 -4.74
C VAL A 110 6.41 18.73 -3.56
N SER A 111 6.47 20.04 -3.80
CA SER A 111 6.17 21.04 -2.77
C SER A 111 4.68 21.06 -2.42
N GLU A 112 4.34 21.11 -1.14
CA GLU A 112 2.94 21.22 -0.69
C GLU A 112 2.19 22.47 -1.20
N LYS A 113 2.94 23.54 -1.54
CA LYS A 113 2.37 24.81 -2.00
C LYS A 113 1.97 24.75 -3.48
N LEU A 114 2.41 23.70 -4.17
CA LEU A 114 2.05 23.45 -5.56
C LEU A 114 0.55 23.16 -5.67
N THR A 115 -0.09 23.62 -6.73
CA THR A 115 -1.49 23.28 -7.03
C THR A 115 -1.57 21.94 -7.75
N VAL A 116 -2.70 21.25 -7.59
CA VAL A 116 -2.94 19.96 -8.27
C VAL A 116 -2.83 20.11 -9.79
N ASN A 117 -3.35 21.20 -10.37
CA ASN A 117 -3.19 21.48 -11.80
C ASN A 117 -1.73 21.60 -12.24
N LYS A 118 -0.88 22.31 -11.48
CA LYS A 118 0.54 22.44 -11.81
C LYS A 118 1.28 21.12 -11.69
N LEU A 119 0.90 20.29 -10.70
CA LEU A 119 1.43 18.93 -10.58
C LEU A 119 1.06 18.10 -11.81
N LEU A 120 -0.22 18.10 -12.20
CA LEU A 120 -0.70 17.33 -13.34
C LEU A 120 -0.15 17.84 -14.68
N ALA A 121 0.12 19.15 -14.82
CA ALA A 121 0.69 19.73 -16.03
C ALA A 121 1.97 19.03 -16.48
N HIS A 122 2.88 18.80 -15.54
CA HIS A 122 4.14 18.11 -15.83
C HIS A 122 3.95 16.72 -16.46
N TYR A 123 2.82 16.05 -16.20
CA TYR A 123 2.52 14.70 -16.71
C TYR A 123 1.54 14.70 -17.88
N LEU A 124 0.70 15.73 -18.00
CA LEU A 124 -0.26 15.91 -19.09
C LEU A 124 0.33 16.65 -20.28
N ASP A 125 1.52 17.25 -20.16
CA ASP A 125 2.21 17.88 -21.27
C ASP A 125 2.82 16.80 -22.20
N PRO A 126 2.51 16.82 -23.51
CA PRO A 126 3.05 15.86 -24.49
C PRO A 126 4.58 15.91 -24.61
N ASN A 127 5.17 17.07 -24.29
CA ASN A 127 6.61 17.33 -24.32
C ASN A 127 7.33 16.95 -23.01
N SER A 128 6.66 16.26 -22.09
CA SER A 128 7.29 15.81 -20.86
C SER A 128 8.40 14.80 -21.13
N ASP A 129 9.33 14.66 -20.19
CA ASP A 129 10.45 13.70 -20.25
C ASP A 129 10.01 12.23 -20.04
N LEU A 130 8.73 11.93 -20.28
CA LEU A 130 8.18 10.58 -20.14
C LEU A 130 8.59 9.70 -21.34
N PRO A 131 8.80 8.39 -21.13
CA PRO A 131 8.95 7.41 -22.21
C PRO A 131 7.78 7.45 -23.20
N ASP A 132 8.07 7.23 -24.48
CA ASP A 132 7.07 7.33 -25.55
C ASP A 132 5.92 6.32 -25.37
N ASP A 133 6.19 5.11 -24.89
CA ASP A 133 5.18 4.09 -24.55
C ASP A 133 4.14 4.60 -23.53
N ILE A 134 4.58 5.42 -22.57
CA ILE A 134 3.70 6.00 -21.55
C ILE A 134 2.90 7.15 -22.14
N LYS A 135 3.51 7.98 -22.99
CA LYS A 135 2.82 9.08 -23.67
C LYS A 135 1.71 8.58 -24.57
N GLU A 136 1.93 7.49 -25.30
CA GLU A 136 0.90 6.87 -26.14
C GLU A 136 -0.29 6.41 -25.28
N LYS A 137 -0.03 5.72 -24.17
CA LYS A 137 -1.09 5.32 -23.22
C LYS A 137 -1.83 6.52 -22.61
N LEU A 138 -1.16 7.65 -22.46
CA LEU A 138 -1.75 8.89 -21.94
C LEU A 138 -2.39 9.77 -23.03
N ALA A 139 -2.45 9.34 -24.30
CA ALA A 139 -2.99 10.14 -25.42
C ALA A 139 -4.41 10.66 -25.17
N HIS A 140 -5.28 9.86 -24.54
CA HIS A 140 -6.63 10.27 -24.16
C HIS A 140 -6.64 11.41 -23.14
N TYR A 141 -5.70 11.38 -22.19
CA TYR A 141 -5.53 12.44 -21.19
C TYR A 141 -4.90 13.70 -21.79
N HIS A 142 -3.95 13.56 -22.72
CA HIS A 142 -3.39 14.69 -23.47
C HIS A 142 -4.47 15.43 -24.26
N SER A 143 -5.40 14.68 -24.88
CA SER A 143 -6.51 15.24 -25.65
C SER A 143 -7.56 15.93 -24.77
N ALA A 144 -7.84 15.38 -23.59
CA ALA A 144 -8.83 15.93 -22.66
C ALA A 144 -8.37 17.23 -21.97
N SER A 145 -7.07 17.52 -21.99
CA SER A 145 -6.45 18.69 -21.35
C SER A 145 -6.77 18.81 -19.85
N PHE A 146 -6.35 19.91 -19.22
CA PHE A 146 -6.57 20.20 -17.79
C PHE A 146 -8.05 20.26 -17.41
N GLY A 147 -8.88 20.73 -18.33
CA GLY A 147 -10.31 20.93 -18.09
C GLY A 147 -11.09 19.62 -18.04
N GLY A 148 -10.61 18.56 -18.70
CA GLY A 148 -11.30 17.28 -18.82
C GLY A 148 -10.86 16.21 -17.81
N VAL A 149 -9.93 16.52 -16.91
CA VAL A 149 -9.36 15.57 -15.95
C VAL A 149 -9.74 15.95 -14.52
N SER A 150 -10.04 14.94 -13.71
CA SER A 150 -10.26 15.07 -12.26
C SER A 150 -9.30 14.15 -11.51
N ALA A 151 -8.76 14.66 -10.41
CA ALA A 151 -7.91 13.90 -9.51
C ALA A 151 -8.70 13.51 -8.26
N LEU A 152 -8.75 12.22 -7.97
CA LEU A 152 -9.38 11.66 -6.78
C LEU A 152 -8.31 11.16 -5.82
N MET A 153 -8.61 11.17 -4.53
CA MET A 153 -7.75 10.60 -3.50
C MET A 153 -8.57 9.66 -2.63
N LYS A 154 -8.06 8.44 -2.46
CA LYS A 154 -8.67 7.45 -1.59
C LYS A 154 -8.28 7.76 -0.14
N THR A 155 -9.26 8.07 0.71
CA THR A 155 -9.05 8.54 2.08
C THR A 155 -9.88 7.74 3.07
N ASP A 156 -9.29 7.39 4.21
CA ASP A 156 -10.00 6.80 5.36
C ASP A 156 -10.71 7.91 6.14
N VAL A 157 -12.04 7.91 6.08
CA VAL A 157 -12.91 8.82 6.82
C VAL A 157 -13.42 8.08 8.05
N GLN A 158 -13.26 8.68 9.23
CA GLN A 158 -13.63 8.01 10.47
C GLN A 158 -15.12 7.65 10.50
N GLY A 159 -15.41 6.34 10.53
CA GLY A 159 -16.76 5.79 10.63
C GLY A 159 -17.42 5.41 9.30
N GLU A 160 -16.90 5.87 8.17
CA GLU A 160 -17.50 5.64 6.83
C GLU A 160 -16.64 4.72 5.95
N GLY A 161 -15.50 4.27 6.47
CA GLY A 161 -14.55 3.44 5.75
C GLY A 161 -13.74 4.24 4.73
N MET A 162 -13.34 3.57 3.65
CA MET A 162 -12.44 4.16 2.67
C MET A 162 -13.22 4.79 1.52
N VAL A 163 -13.18 6.12 1.45
CA VAL A 163 -13.95 6.93 0.51
C VAL A 163 -13.04 7.61 -0.50
N PHE A 164 -13.45 7.67 -1.77
CA PHE A 164 -12.78 8.46 -2.79
C PHE A 164 -13.29 9.91 -2.72
N GLN A 165 -12.37 10.86 -2.58
CA GLN A 165 -12.68 12.28 -2.55
C GLN A 165 -12.00 12.98 -3.73
N GLU A 166 -12.78 13.76 -4.48
CA GLU A 166 -12.24 14.60 -5.54
C GLU A 166 -11.39 15.75 -4.95
N LEU A 167 -10.27 16.05 -5.60
CA LEU A 167 -9.39 17.14 -5.24
C LEU A 167 -9.73 18.40 -6.03
N PHE A 168 -9.60 19.54 -5.38
CA PHE A 168 -9.79 20.84 -6.02
C PHE A 168 -8.57 21.19 -6.88
N PRO A 169 -8.70 21.31 -8.21
CA PRO A 169 -7.55 21.46 -9.10
C PRO A 169 -6.78 22.78 -8.90
N HIS A 170 -7.49 23.83 -8.49
CA HIS A 170 -6.94 25.18 -8.27
C HIS A 170 -6.33 25.40 -6.88
N LYS A 171 -6.56 24.50 -5.93
CA LYS A 171 -6.04 24.63 -4.56
C LYS A 171 -4.66 23.97 -4.44
N SER A 172 -3.88 24.40 -3.44
CA SER A 172 -2.61 23.79 -3.12
C SER A 172 -2.80 22.36 -2.59
N LEU A 173 -1.74 21.54 -2.67
CA LEU A 173 -1.74 20.19 -2.08
C LEU A 173 -1.97 20.26 -0.57
N GLN A 174 -1.40 21.26 0.11
CA GLN A 174 -1.64 21.49 1.54
C GLN A 174 -3.14 21.61 1.87
N LEU A 175 -3.89 22.44 1.15
CA LEU A 175 -5.32 22.61 1.39
C LEU A 175 -6.12 21.38 0.97
N ASN A 176 -5.70 20.70 -0.09
CA ASN A 176 -6.37 19.50 -0.56
C ASN A 176 -6.18 18.32 0.41
N PHE A 177 -5.02 18.18 1.05
CA PHE A 177 -4.74 17.12 2.02
C PHE A 177 -5.19 17.46 3.45
N ALA A 178 -5.67 18.67 3.69
CA ALA A 178 -6.27 19.03 4.97
C ALA A 178 -7.52 18.17 5.22
N ASN A 179 -7.68 17.72 6.48
CA ASN A 179 -8.72 16.80 6.94
C ASN A 179 -8.73 15.43 6.25
N LYS A 180 -7.65 15.07 5.54
CA LYS A 180 -7.49 13.76 4.91
C LYS A 180 -6.43 12.93 5.62
N THR A 181 -6.64 11.62 5.59
CA THR A 181 -5.69 10.62 6.06
C THR A 181 -4.81 10.16 4.90
N VAL A 182 -3.50 10.37 5.02
CA VAL A 182 -2.48 9.87 4.08
C VAL A 182 -1.75 8.70 4.74
N ILE A 183 -1.58 7.61 4.00
CA ILE A 183 -0.79 6.45 4.43
C ILE A 183 0.50 6.45 3.63
N GLU A 184 1.65 6.64 4.29
CA GLU A 184 2.99 6.82 3.73
C GLU A 184 3.14 8.06 2.82
N HIS A 185 2.49 8.04 1.66
CA HIS A 185 2.50 9.10 0.67
C HIS A 185 1.12 9.22 0.00
N PRO A 186 0.71 10.42 -0.45
CA PRO A 186 -0.56 10.59 -1.14
C PRO A 186 -0.59 9.83 -2.48
N ILE A 187 -1.69 9.12 -2.72
CA ILE A 187 -1.99 8.43 -3.97
C ILE A 187 -3.17 9.14 -4.63
N LEU A 188 -2.94 9.63 -5.85
CA LEU A 188 -3.90 10.36 -6.65
C LEU A 188 -4.34 9.50 -7.83
N TYR A 189 -5.64 9.30 -7.94
CA TYR A 189 -6.28 8.61 -9.06
C TYR A 189 -6.73 9.65 -10.08
N VAL A 190 -6.14 9.60 -11.26
CA VAL A 190 -6.40 10.55 -12.35
C VAL A 190 -7.40 9.92 -13.31
N VAL A 191 -8.60 10.50 -13.39
CA VAL A 191 -9.72 9.99 -14.18
C VAL A 191 -10.28 11.12 -15.04
N LEU A 192 -10.74 10.81 -16.25
CA LEU A 192 -11.45 11.81 -17.06
C LEU A 192 -12.79 12.17 -16.41
N LYS A 193 -13.17 13.44 -16.45
CA LYS A 193 -14.37 13.98 -15.77
C LYS A 193 -15.65 13.21 -16.10
N HIS A 194 -15.81 12.83 -17.37
CA HIS A 194 -16.98 12.09 -17.83
C HIS A 194 -17.04 10.65 -17.29
N HIS A 195 -15.93 10.10 -16.82
CA HIS A 195 -15.83 8.74 -16.25
C HIS A 195 -15.71 8.74 -14.71
N VAL A 196 -15.76 9.90 -14.04
CA VAL A 196 -15.62 9.96 -12.57
C VAL A 196 -16.75 9.22 -11.86
N VAL A 197 -18.00 9.43 -12.29
CA VAL A 197 -19.17 8.79 -11.67
C VAL A 197 -19.11 7.27 -11.80
N ALA A 198 -18.87 6.77 -13.02
CA ALA A 198 -18.71 5.35 -13.28
C ALA A 198 -17.57 4.72 -12.46
N TYR A 199 -16.46 5.46 -12.30
CA TYR A 199 -15.34 5.00 -11.48
C TYR A 199 -15.70 4.91 -9.98
N LEU A 200 -16.42 5.89 -9.45
CA LEU A 200 -16.88 5.88 -8.07
C LEU A 200 -17.87 4.74 -7.81
N GLU A 201 -18.82 4.53 -8.72
CA GLU A 201 -19.78 3.42 -8.65
C GLU A 201 -19.07 2.06 -8.67
N TYR A 202 -18.14 1.84 -9.60
CA TYR A 202 -17.35 0.61 -9.67
C TYR A 202 -16.59 0.31 -8.36
N GLN A 203 -16.02 1.34 -7.74
CA GLN A 203 -15.29 1.18 -6.47
C GLN A 203 -16.21 0.93 -5.27
N SER A 204 -17.43 1.48 -5.29
CA SER A 204 -18.42 1.29 -4.24
C SER A 204 -19.07 -0.09 -4.27
N ILE A 205 -19.19 -0.70 -5.45
CA ILE A 205 -19.88 -2.00 -5.60
C ILE A 205 -19.07 -3.15 -4.98
N GLY A 206 -17.75 -3.00 -4.81
CA GLY A 206 -16.92 -4.05 -4.23
C GLY A 206 -16.83 -5.24 -5.16
N HIS A 207 -15.62 -5.69 -5.44
CA HIS A 207 -15.38 -6.82 -6.33
C HIS A 207 -15.67 -8.17 -5.64
N ASP A 208 -16.77 -8.27 -4.91
CA ASP A 208 -17.25 -9.50 -4.29
C ASP A 208 -18.45 -10.11 -5.06
N ASP A 209 -19.11 -9.35 -5.95
CA ASP A 209 -20.33 -9.80 -6.66
C ASP A 209 -20.17 -10.01 -8.19
N ILE A 210 -18.97 -9.84 -8.76
CA ILE A 210 -18.75 -10.02 -10.23
C ILE A 210 -18.45 -11.48 -10.63
N PHE A 211 -18.28 -12.37 -9.65
CA PHE A 211 -18.23 -13.82 -9.86
C PHE A 211 -19.41 -14.53 -9.18
N GLN A 212 -20.63 -14.10 -9.46
CA GLN A 212 -21.82 -14.95 -9.33
C GLN A 212 -22.31 -15.31 -10.74
N ASP A 213 -21.92 -16.51 -11.15
CA ASP A 213 -22.61 -17.42 -12.05
C ASP A 213 -23.26 -16.85 -13.32
N SER A 214 -22.49 -16.85 -14.40
CA SER A 214 -23.08 -17.21 -15.70
C SER A 214 -23.06 -18.74 -15.82
N GLU A 215 -24.13 -19.37 -15.34
CA GLU A 215 -24.43 -20.76 -15.66
C GLU A 215 -24.63 -20.92 -17.18
N VAL A 216 -23.62 -21.43 -17.89
CA VAL A 216 -23.85 -22.35 -19.02
C VAL A 216 -22.82 -23.47 -18.92
N GLY A 217 -23.32 -24.68 -18.72
CA GLY A 217 -22.57 -25.82 -18.24
C GLY A 217 -21.44 -26.34 -19.12
N LYS A 218 -20.49 -26.98 -18.45
CA LYS A 218 -19.96 -28.29 -18.85
C LYS A 218 -19.46 -29.02 -17.59
N GLU A 219 -20.11 -30.14 -17.31
CA GLU A 219 -19.71 -31.11 -16.30
C GLU A 219 -18.39 -31.81 -16.66
N ILE A 220 -17.82 -32.43 -15.61
CA ILE A 220 -16.75 -33.45 -15.56
C ILE A 220 -15.34 -32.83 -15.49
N SER A 221 -14.54 -32.97 -14.42
CA SER A 221 -14.22 -34.18 -13.63
C SER A 221 -13.66 -33.85 -12.24
N LYS A 222 -14.03 -34.68 -11.25
CA LYS A 222 -13.43 -34.79 -9.91
C LYS A 222 -11.92 -35.04 -9.96
N CYS A 223 -11.15 -34.26 -9.20
CA CYS A 223 -9.93 -34.68 -8.54
C CYS A 223 -9.82 -33.96 -7.17
N ASN A 224 -9.76 -34.74 -6.09
CA ASN A 224 -9.48 -34.30 -4.73
C ASN A 224 -8.04 -33.77 -4.59
N GLY A 225 -7.78 -32.93 -3.59
CA GLY A 225 -6.44 -32.86 -2.98
C GLY A 225 -6.02 -31.48 -2.51
N LEU A 226 -6.20 -31.24 -1.21
CA LEU A 226 -5.41 -30.29 -0.43
C LEU A 226 -3.91 -30.61 -0.57
N SER A 227 -3.11 -29.68 -1.10
CA SER A 227 -1.67 -29.57 -0.78
C SER A 227 -1.11 -28.27 -1.35
N TYR A 228 -0.89 -27.26 -0.50
CA TYR A 228 0.05 -26.17 -0.80
C TYR A 228 0.77 -25.75 0.49
N PHE A 229 1.62 -26.65 0.95
CA PHE A 229 2.79 -26.39 1.76
C PHE A 229 3.79 -27.45 1.32
N ASP A 230 4.75 -27.06 0.50
CA ASP A 230 6.07 -27.70 0.36
C ASP A 230 6.96 -26.69 -0.38
N ALA A 231 7.51 -25.77 0.40
CA ALA A 231 8.72 -25.06 0.05
C ALA A 231 9.83 -25.74 0.85
N ASP A 232 10.67 -26.51 0.16
CA ASP A 232 12.11 -26.66 0.37
C ASP A 232 12.61 -27.92 -0.38
N SER A 233 13.38 -27.73 -1.44
CA SER A 233 14.49 -28.64 -1.77
C SER A 233 15.50 -27.90 -2.63
N ASP A 234 16.59 -27.55 -1.95
CA ASP A 234 17.99 -27.65 -2.34
C ASP A 234 18.52 -26.95 -3.61
N CYS A 235 19.39 -25.98 -3.28
CA CYS A 235 20.63 -25.66 -3.98
C CYS A 235 21.32 -26.89 -4.58
N ASP A 236 21.66 -26.81 -5.86
CA ASP A 236 22.96 -27.29 -6.33
C ASP A 236 23.57 -26.23 -7.25
N ARG A 237 24.82 -25.85 -6.91
CA ARG A 237 25.70 -25.03 -7.73
C ARG A 237 26.39 -25.95 -8.72
N GLU A 238 26.23 -25.69 -10.01
CA GLU A 238 27.13 -26.23 -11.03
C GLU A 238 28.40 -25.37 -11.07
N GLU A 239 29.52 -25.96 -10.66
CA GLU A 239 30.87 -25.54 -11.05
C GLU A 239 31.09 -25.96 -12.51
N GLN A 240 31.30 -24.99 -13.40
CA GLN A 240 31.81 -25.26 -14.75
C GLN A 240 33.33 -25.17 -14.71
N GLU A 241 33.98 -26.33 -14.82
CA GLU A 241 35.32 -26.45 -15.44
C GLU A 241 35.19 -26.09 -16.93
N VAL A 242 36.02 -25.17 -17.39
CA VAL A 242 36.33 -25.00 -18.81
C VAL A 242 37.85 -24.95 -18.92
N ASP A 243 38.36 -25.88 -19.73
CA ASP A 243 39.75 -26.02 -20.17
C ASP A 243 40.36 -24.73 -20.75
#